data_AF-A0A0F9X6C4-F1
#
_entry.id   AF-A0A0F9X6C4-F1
#
_cell.length_a   1.000
_cell.length_b   1.000
_cell.length_c   1.000
_cell.angle_alpha   90.00
_cell.angle_beta   90.00
_cell.angle_gamma   90.00
#
_symmetry.space_group_name_H-M   'P 1'
#
loop_
_entity.id
_entity.type
_entity.pdbx_description
1 polymer ?
#
loop_
_entity_poly.entity_id
_entity_poly.type
_entity_poly.pdbx_seq_one_letter_code
_entity_poly.pdbx_strand_id
1 'polypeptide(L)'
;MLTEKRKSDRAVMASRLAASAESFGAQVTIEPEGSSSISPREVFVSIRGARGLSVTIDFDGRSVQPDIHVVAWHMALDSDACLSDRFGNVNPVHFHKSTAVAEGFDALLAVIARGLIMARDGTAFCPKREAQQVAKNGTAADRAARFAVWRAELAAEGKLKACNV
;
A
#
# COMPACT_ATOMS: atom_id res chain seq x y z
N MET A 1 -2.12 -23.84 11.75
CA MET A 1 -2.43 -22.40 11.76
C MET A 1 -1.14 -21.63 11.51
N LEU A 2 -1.10 -20.72 10.53
CA LEU A 2 0.07 -19.87 10.28
C LEU A 2 0.11 -18.71 11.29
N THR A 3 1.29 -18.21 11.62
CA THR A 3 1.47 -17.00 12.45
C THR A 3 2.79 -16.31 12.12
N GLU A 4 2.79 -14.99 12.15
CA GLU A 4 3.96 -14.14 12.02
C GLU A 4 5.01 -14.37 13.11
N LYS A 5 4.65 -14.91 14.28
CA LYS A 5 5.62 -15.19 15.37
C LYS A 5 6.69 -16.21 14.97
N ARG A 6 6.34 -17.18 14.13
CA ARG A 6 7.26 -18.24 13.67
C ARG A 6 7.94 -17.82 12.37
N LYS A 7 9.27 -17.93 12.34
CA LYS A 7 10.08 -17.54 11.17
C LYS A 7 9.69 -18.29 9.89
N SER A 8 9.50 -19.60 9.98
CA SER A 8 9.05 -20.43 8.85
C SER A 8 7.71 -19.97 8.29
N ASP A 9 6.79 -19.59 9.17
CA ASP A 9 5.42 -19.26 8.81
C ASP A 9 5.34 -17.91 8.11
N ARG A 10 6.16 -16.92 8.50
CA ARG A 10 6.23 -15.61 7.81
C ARG A 10 6.51 -15.74 6.32
N ALA A 11 7.49 -16.56 5.94
CA ALA A 11 7.83 -16.78 4.53
C ALA A 11 6.66 -17.44 3.77
N VAL A 12 5.96 -18.37 4.41
CA VAL A 12 4.78 -19.04 3.84
C VAL A 12 3.61 -18.06 3.69
N MET A 13 3.36 -17.21 4.70
CA MET A 13 2.32 -16.18 4.67
C MET A 13 2.60 -15.17 3.56
N ALA A 14 3.83 -14.66 3.46
CA ALA A 14 4.24 -13.75 2.39
C ALA A 14 4.06 -14.36 1.00
N SER A 15 4.49 -15.60 0.81
CA SER A 15 4.35 -16.30 -0.47
C SER A 15 2.87 -16.52 -0.84
N ARG A 16 2.02 -16.90 0.12
CA ARG A 16 0.58 -17.12 -0.12
C ARG A 16 -0.16 -15.81 -0.41
N LEU A 17 0.17 -14.75 0.31
CA LEU A 17 -0.38 -13.42 0.06
C LEU A 17 0.03 -12.92 -1.32
N ALA A 18 1.30 -13.06 -1.69
CA ALA A 18 1.80 -12.69 -3.01
C ALA A 18 1.08 -13.45 -4.13
N ALA A 19 1.02 -14.78 -4.04
CA ALA A 19 0.31 -15.60 -5.04
C ALA A 19 -1.18 -15.22 -5.15
N SER A 20 -1.84 -14.93 -4.03
CA SER A 20 -3.22 -14.46 -4.04
C SER A 20 -3.35 -13.12 -4.76
N ALA A 21 -2.51 -12.13 -4.44
CA ALA A 21 -2.55 -10.82 -5.07
C ALA A 21 -2.21 -10.86 -6.58
N GLU A 22 -1.19 -11.63 -6.96
CA GLU A 22 -0.80 -11.85 -8.35
C GLU A 22 -1.93 -12.51 -9.17
N SER A 23 -2.73 -13.40 -8.56
CA SER A 23 -3.91 -13.98 -9.22
C SER A 23 -4.98 -12.96 -9.63
N PHE A 24 -4.96 -11.76 -9.03
CA PHE A 24 -5.80 -10.62 -9.40
C PHE A 24 -5.08 -9.62 -10.33
N GLY A 25 -3.87 -9.94 -10.80
CA GLY A 25 -3.07 -9.09 -11.69
C GLY A 25 -2.32 -7.97 -10.97
N ALA A 26 -2.14 -8.06 -9.65
CA ALA A 26 -1.33 -7.10 -8.91
C ALA A 26 0.17 -7.36 -9.10
N GLN A 27 0.96 -6.30 -9.03
CA GLN A 27 2.42 -6.40 -8.89
C GLN A 27 2.75 -6.59 -7.42
N VAL A 28 3.67 -7.50 -7.11
CA VAL A 28 4.07 -7.79 -5.73
C VAL A 28 5.58 -7.73 -5.61
N THR A 29 6.05 -7.08 -4.55
CA THR A 29 7.44 -7.12 -4.10
C THR A 29 7.48 -7.67 -2.68
N ILE A 30 8.36 -8.64 -2.45
CA ILE A 30 8.62 -9.19 -1.11
C ILE A 30 10.00 -8.74 -0.67
N GLU A 31 10.06 -8.05 0.47
CA GLU A 31 11.31 -7.77 1.16
C GLU A 31 11.50 -8.83 2.26
N PRO A 32 12.52 -9.68 2.14
CA PRO A 32 12.72 -10.77 3.09
C PRO A 32 13.13 -10.26 4.46
N GLU A 33 13.01 -11.15 5.44
CA GLU A 33 13.48 -10.89 6.81
C GLU A 33 14.94 -10.49 6.84
N GLY A 34 15.24 -9.39 7.54
CA GLY A 34 16.59 -8.82 7.65
C GLY A 34 16.90 -7.74 6.60
N SER A 35 16.00 -7.43 5.67
CA SER A 35 16.16 -6.29 4.76
C SER A 35 16.23 -4.93 5.48
N SER A 36 15.56 -4.82 6.62
CA SER A 36 15.54 -3.61 7.45
C SER A 36 16.35 -3.79 8.73
N SER A 37 17.27 -2.87 9.01
CA SER A 37 18.06 -2.87 10.25
C SER A 37 17.23 -2.51 11.49
N ILE A 38 16.15 -1.75 11.31
CA ILE A 38 15.23 -1.35 12.38
C ILE A 38 14.17 -2.43 12.65
N SER A 39 13.84 -3.22 11.64
CA SER A 39 12.83 -4.29 11.69
C SER A 39 13.38 -5.63 11.19
N PRO A 40 14.38 -6.22 11.87
CA PRO A 40 15.11 -7.38 11.35
C PRO A 40 14.32 -8.69 11.36
N ARG A 41 13.10 -8.70 11.93
CA ARG A 41 12.21 -9.88 12.01
C ARG A 41 10.95 -9.75 11.16
N GLU A 42 10.83 -8.68 10.38
CA GLU A 42 9.70 -8.40 9.51
C GLU A 42 9.94 -8.90 8.10
N VAL A 43 8.90 -9.44 7.48
CA VAL A 43 8.84 -9.64 6.03
C VAL A 43 7.81 -8.64 5.51
N PHE A 44 8.19 -7.78 4.57
CA PHE A 44 7.26 -6.84 3.95
C PHE A 44 6.77 -7.39 2.62
N VAL A 45 5.47 -7.25 2.38
CA VAL A 45 4.83 -7.56 1.11
C VAL A 45 4.16 -6.29 0.60
N SER A 46 4.76 -5.69 -0.42
CA SER A 46 4.22 -4.51 -1.10
C SER A 46 3.41 -4.97 -2.32
N ILE A 47 2.15 -4.58 -2.38
CA ILE A 47 1.19 -4.97 -3.41
C ILE A 47 0.72 -3.71 -4.12
N ARG A 48 0.82 -3.70 -5.45
CA ARG A 48 0.35 -2.60 -6.31
C ARG A 48 -0.66 -3.13 -7.31
N GLY A 49 -1.90 -2.68 -7.17
CA GLY A 49 -3.03 -2.98 -8.04
C GLY A 49 -3.26 -1.92 -9.12
N ALA A 50 -4.42 -2.02 -9.77
CA ALA A 50 -4.82 -1.13 -10.84
C ALA A 50 -4.89 0.34 -10.38
N ARG A 51 -4.61 1.25 -11.32
CA ARG A 51 -4.69 2.71 -11.15
C ARG A 51 -3.88 3.24 -9.96
N GLY A 52 -2.81 2.55 -9.57
CA GLY A 52 -1.94 2.96 -8.47
C GLY A 52 -2.52 2.72 -7.07
N LEU A 53 -3.56 1.88 -6.93
CA LEU A 53 -3.96 1.39 -5.61
C LEU A 53 -2.83 0.52 -5.04
N SER A 54 -2.41 0.77 -3.81
CA SER A 54 -1.29 0.09 -3.17
C SER A 54 -1.58 -0.25 -1.70
N VAL A 55 -0.94 -1.31 -1.22
CA VAL A 55 -0.92 -1.68 0.19
C VAL A 55 0.39 -2.37 0.52
N THR A 56 0.90 -2.16 1.72
CA THR A 56 2.04 -2.90 2.26
C THR A 56 1.58 -3.65 3.50
N ILE A 57 1.94 -4.93 3.57
CA ILE A 57 1.67 -5.78 4.73
C ILE A 57 3.00 -6.20 5.33
N ASP A 58 3.17 -5.96 6.62
CA ASP A 58 4.29 -6.44 7.42
C ASP A 58 3.88 -7.68 8.22
N PHE A 59 4.68 -8.73 8.12
CA PHE A 59 4.60 -9.88 9.02
C PHE A 59 5.69 -9.76 10.07
N ASP A 60 5.38 -9.10 11.20
CA ASP A 60 6.33 -8.88 12.29
C ASP A 60 6.38 -10.05 13.28
N GLY A 61 7.55 -10.70 13.37
CA GLY A 61 7.82 -11.70 14.40
C GLY A 61 7.74 -11.21 15.84
N ARG A 62 7.68 -9.89 16.07
CA ARG A 62 7.53 -9.24 17.38
C ARG A 62 6.15 -8.62 17.62
N SER A 63 5.20 -8.74 16.68
CA SER A 63 3.86 -8.13 16.79
C SER A 63 3.21 -8.35 18.15
N VAL A 64 2.76 -7.29 18.81
CA VAL A 64 2.07 -7.39 20.11
C VAL A 64 0.65 -7.97 19.97
N GLN A 65 0.10 -7.94 18.77
CA GLN A 65 -1.22 -8.47 18.42
C GLN A 65 -1.07 -9.40 17.21
N PRO A 66 -0.51 -10.61 17.41
CA PRO A 66 -0.39 -11.55 16.31
C PRO A 66 -1.77 -11.90 15.76
N ASP A 67 -1.84 -12.15 14.45
CA ASP A 67 -3.07 -12.50 13.70
C ASP A 67 -4.08 -11.34 13.56
N ILE A 68 -3.73 -10.13 13.99
CA ILE A 68 -4.53 -8.91 13.75
C ILE A 68 -3.77 -8.03 12.76
N HIS A 69 -4.31 -7.89 11.55
CA HIS A 69 -3.68 -7.17 10.46
C HIS A 69 -4.43 -5.87 10.14
N VAL A 70 -3.74 -4.74 10.27
CA VAL A 70 -4.25 -3.43 9.85
C VAL A 70 -3.90 -3.22 8.37
N VAL A 71 -4.89 -3.32 7.51
CA VAL A 71 -4.73 -3.20 6.05
C VAL A 71 -4.92 -1.75 5.64
N ALA A 72 -3.82 -1.02 5.49
CA ALA A 72 -3.81 0.39 5.09
C ALA A 72 -3.61 0.55 3.58
N TRP A 73 -4.71 0.55 2.83
CA TRP A 73 -4.72 0.89 1.42
C TRP A 73 -4.42 2.36 1.20
N HIS A 74 -3.68 2.66 0.14
CA HIS A 74 -3.39 4.01 -0.28
C HIS A 74 -3.25 4.13 -1.79
N MET A 75 -3.47 5.33 -2.31
CA MET A 75 -3.16 5.66 -3.70
C MET A 75 -1.70 6.08 -3.81
N ALA A 76 -0.99 5.48 -4.75
CA ALA A 76 0.37 5.86 -5.10
C ALA A 76 0.42 7.32 -5.57
N LEU A 77 1.55 7.98 -5.31
CA LEU A 77 1.71 9.41 -5.57
C LEU A 77 1.64 9.78 -7.05
N ASP A 78 1.90 8.81 -7.92
CA ASP A 78 1.83 8.89 -9.39
C ASP A 78 0.41 8.62 -9.94
N SER A 79 -0.59 8.49 -9.07
CA SER A 79 -2.00 8.33 -9.45
C SER A 79 -2.84 9.57 -9.12
N ASP A 80 -3.81 9.85 -9.97
CA ASP A 80 -4.87 10.84 -9.75
C ASP A 80 -6.15 10.24 -9.18
N ALA A 81 -6.26 8.91 -9.14
CA ALA A 81 -7.48 8.26 -8.72
C ALA A 81 -7.78 8.52 -7.23
N CYS A 82 -9.05 8.73 -6.92
CA CYS A 82 -9.56 8.84 -5.57
C CYS A 82 -10.48 7.65 -5.25
N LEU A 83 -10.44 7.17 -4.01
CA LEU A 83 -11.27 6.07 -3.55
C LEU A 83 -12.76 6.48 -3.47
N SER A 84 -13.62 5.53 -3.83
CA SER A 84 -15.06 5.61 -3.64
C SER A 84 -15.45 5.17 -2.23
N ASP A 85 -16.60 5.63 -1.73
CA ASP A 85 -17.10 5.21 -0.41
C ASP A 85 -17.39 3.70 -0.33
N ARG A 86 -17.59 3.04 -1.47
CA ARG A 86 -17.79 1.59 -1.53
C ARG A 86 -16.55 0.83 -1.07
N PHE A 87 -15.36 1.44 -1.17
CA PHE A 87 -14.10 0.80 -0.82
C PHE A 87 -14.00 0.50 0.69
N GLY A 88 -14.73 1.24 1.54
CA GLY A 88 -14.87 0.98 2.97
C GLY A 88 -14.59 2.22 3.80
N ASN A 89 -13.79 2.09 4.85
CA ASN A 89 -13.39 3.18 5.74
C ASN A 89 -12.34 4.09 5.07
N VAL A 90 -12.80 4.86 4.09
CA VAL A 90 -12.00 5.81 3.33
C VAL A 90 -11.81 7.10 4.12
N ASN A 91 -10.59 7.63 4.14
CA ASN A 91 -10.31 8.92 4.76
C ASN A 91 -11.08 10.05 4.03
N PRO A 92 -11.96 10.79 4.73
CA PRO A 92 -12.86 11.76 4.10
C PRO A 92 -12.18 13.07 3.67
N VAL A 93 -10.92 13.30 4.05
CA VAL A 93 -10.22 14.57 3.75
C VAL A 93 -9.61 14.54 2.37
N HIS A 94 -8.95 13.44 2.01
CA HIS A 94 -8.21 13.34 0.75
C HIS A 94 -8.59 12.12 -0.08
N PHE A 95 -9.41 11.19 0.41
CA PHE A 95 -9.92 10.02 -0.33
C PHE A 95 -8.84 9.12 -0.98
N HIS A 96 -7.59 9.23 -0.53
CA HIS A 96 -6.44 8.47 -1.06
C HIS A 96 -5.98 7.37 -0.10
N LYS A 97 -6.68 7.17 1.03
CA LYS A 97 -6.37 6.12 2.00
C LYS A 97 -7.65 5.46 2.49
N SER A 98 -7.56 4.18 2.78
CA SER A 98 -8.62 3.41 3.44
C SER A 98 -7.99 2.41 4.39
N THR A 99 -8.65 2.14 5.51
CA THR A 99 -8.15 1.19 6.51
C THR A 99 -9.17 0.10 6.74
N ALA A 100 -8.73 -1.15 6.74
CA ALA A 100 -9.51 -2.30 7.22
C ALA A 100 -8.72 -3.04 8.30
N VAL A 101 -9.41 -3.82 9.09
CA VAL A 101 -8.79 -4.75 10.05
C VAL A 101 -9.20 -6.16 9.64
N ALA A 102 -8.23 -7.07 9.60
CA ALA A 102 -8.45 -8.48 9.37
C ALA A 102 -7.97 -9.29 10.57
N GLU A 103 -8.83 -10.15 11.10
CA GLU A 103 -8.51 -11.09 12.19
C GLU A 103 -8.31 -12.46 11.56
N GLY A 104 -7.09 -12.98 11.57
CA GLY A 104 -6.76 -14.20 10.85
C GLY A 104 -6.07 -13.93 9.51
N PHE A 105 -5.12 -14.80 9.17
CA PHE A 105 -4.49 -14.80 7.85
C PHE A 105 -5.50 -14.99 6.70
N ASP A 106 -6.52 -15.82 6.87
CA ASP A 106 -7.55 -16.02 5.82
C ASP A 106 -8.42 -14.76 5.62
N ALA A 107 -8.74 -14.05 6.71
CA ALA A 107 -9.43 -12.75 6.62
C ALA A 107 -8.56 -11.70 5.93
N LEU A 108 -7.24 -11.71 6.18
CA LEU A 108 -6.30 -10.84 5.49
C LEU A 108 -6.35 -11.09 3.98
N LEU A 109 -6.27 -12.36 3.56
CA LEU A 109 -6.38 -12.72 2.14
C LEU A 109 -7.71 -12.25 1.53
N ALA A 110 -8.82 -12.41 2.25
CA ALA A 110 -10.14 -11.95 1.79
C ALA A 110 -10.23 -10.42 1.64
N VAL A 111 -9.67 -9.66 2.59
CA VAL A 111 -9.63 -8.19 2.54
C VAL A 111 -8.77 -7.71 1.37
N ILE A 112 -7.62 -8.35 1.14
CA ILE A 112 -6.73 -8.03 0.02
C ILE A 112 -7.41 -8.33 -1.31
N ALA A 113 -7.98 -9.53 -1.46
CA ALA A 113 -8.72 -9.94 -2.65
C ALA A 113 -9.87 -8.99 -2.97
N ARG A 114 -10.68 -8.59 -1.97
CA ARG A 114 -11.76 -7.61 -2.15
C ARG A 114 -11.23 -6.30 -2.71
N GLY A 115 -10.16 -5.75 -2.13
CA GLY A 115 -9.55 -4.50 -2.60
C GLY A 115 -9.09 -4.58 -4.06
N LEU A 116 -8.42 -5.67 -4.43
CA LEU A 116 -7.94 -5.90 -5.79
C LEU A 116 -9.05 -6.15 -6.80
N ILE A 117 -10.12 -6.86 -6.42
CA ILE A 117 -11.31 -7.05 -7.26
C ILE A 117 -11.95 -5.70 -7.59
N MET A 118 -12.18 -4.87 -6.55
CA MET A 118 -12.76 -3.54 -6.73
C MET A 118 -11.85 -2.59 -7.54
N ALA A 119 -10.54 -2.75 -7.41
CA ALA A 119 -9.60 -1.98 -8.23
C ALA A 119 -9.68 -2.40 -9.70
N ARG A 120 -9.76 -3.71 -9.96
CA ARG A 120 -9.83 -4.28 -11.30
C ARG A 120 -11.13 -3.94 -12.01
N ASP A 121 -12.27 -3.99 -11.31
CA ASP A 121 -13.58 -3.65 -11.88
C ASP A 121 -13.89 -2.13 -11.87
N GLY A 122 -12.98 -1.33 -11.28
CA GLY A 122 -13.08 0.13 -11.21
C GLY A 122 -13.99 0.67 -10.11
N THR A 123 -14.72 -0.18 -9.38
CA THR A 123 -15.65 0.25 -8.33
C THR A 123 -14.95 0.81 -7.09
N ALA A 124 -13.65 0.55 -6.94
CA ALA A 124 -12.80 1.17 -5.93
C ALA A 124 -12.69 2.69 -6.09
N PHE A 125 -12.94 3.24 -7.27
CA PHE A 125 -12.60 4.62 -7.60
C PHE A 125 -13.83 5.51 -7.85
N CYS A 126 -13.66 6.81 -7.58
CA CYS A 126 -14.70 7.82 -7.77
C CYS A 126 -14.25 8.88 -8.80
N PRO A 127 -14.73 8.80 -10.06
CA PRO A 127 -14.33 9.74 -11.11
C PRO A 127 -14.62 11.21 -10.78
N LYS A 128 -15.72 11.48 -10.06
CA LYS A 128 -16.06 12.85 -9.62
C LYS A 128 -15.02 13.43 -8.66
N ARG A 129 -14.55 12.64 -7.70
CA ARG A 129 -13.53 13.07 -6.73
C ARG A 129 -12.18 13.24 -7.40
N GLU A 130 -11.82 12.32 -8.29
CA GLU A 130 -10.61 12.42 -9.12
C GLU A 130 -10.60 13.72 -9.94
N ALA A 131 -11.70 14.05 -10.63
CA ALA A 131 -11.81 15.31 -11.37
C ALA A 131 -11.67 16.54 -10.46
N GLN A 132 -12.28 16.52 -9.27
CA GLN A 132 -12.14 17.60 -8.28
C GLN A 132 -10.70 17.74 -7.76
N GLN A 133 -10.04 16.61 -7.50
CA GLN A 133 -8.66 16.55 -7.02
C GLN A 133 -7.70 17.10 -8.07
N VAL A 134 -7.86 16.71 -9.33
CA VAL A 134 -7.09 17.24 -10.46
C VAL A 134 -7.35 18.73 -10.65
N ALA A 135 -8.60 19.19 -10.59
CA ALA A 135 -8.91 20.61 -10.70
C ALA A 135 -8.27 21.45 -9.58
N LYS A 136 -8.20 20.91 -8.35
CA LYS A 136 -7.64 21.60 -7.18
C LYS A 136 -6.11 21.59 -7.16
N ASN A 137 -5.50 20.44 -7.48
CA ASN A 137 -4.08 20.19 -7.22
C ASN A 137 -3.25 19.92 -8.48
N GLY A 138 -3.85 19.97 -9.67
CA GLY A 138 -3.24 19.47 -10.91
C GLY A 138 -3.17 17.94 -10.95
N THR A 139 -2.71 17.42 -12.08
CA THR A 139 -2.50 15.98 -12.31
C THR A 139 -1.33 15.42 -11.49
N ALA A 140 -1.16 14.10 -11.46
CA ALA A 140 -0.04 13.44 -10.83
C ALA A 140 1.28 13.88 -11.45
N ALA A 141 1.30 14.09 -12.77
CA ALA A 141 2.45 14.64 -13.48
C ALA A 141 2.76 16.07 -13.03
N ASP A 142 1.76 16.93 -12.89
CA ASP A 142 1.95 18.30 -12.40
C ASP A 142 2.51 18.31 -10.97
N ARG A 143 1.98 17.43 -10.10
CA ARG A 143 2.47 17.26 -8.73
C ARG A 143 3.92 16.79 -8.72
N ALA A 144 4.25 15.78 -9.54
CA ALA A 144 5.60 15.25 -9.65
C ALA A 144 6.60 16.29 -10.16
N ALA A 145 6.21 17.11 -11.14
CA ALA A 145 7.03 18.21 -11.66
C ALA A 145 7.33 19.25 -10.57
N ARG A 146 6.32 19.65 -9.79
CA ARG A 146 6.53 20.57 -8.66
C ARG A 146 7.46 19.98 -7.59
N PHE A 147 7.31 18.71 -7.25
CA PHE A 147 8.21 18.02 -6.33
C PHE A 147 9.63 17.87 -6.87
N ALA A 148 9.81 17.73 -8.19
CA ALA A 148 11.14 17.67 -8.80
C ALA A 148 11.88 19.00 -8.67
N VAL A 149 11.20 20.13 -8.94
CA VAL A 149 11.75 21.48 -8.74
C VAL A 149 12.16 21.67 -7.28
N TRP A 150 11.24 21.42 -6.35
CA TRP A 150 11.52 21.56 -4.91
C TRP A 150 12.70 20.69 -4.43
N ARG A 151 12.81 19.44 -4.93
CA ARG A 151 13.96 18.58 -4.62
C ARG A 151 15.27 19.13 -5.18
N ALA A 152 15.26 19.69 -6.39
CA ALA A 152 16.44 20.32 -6.98
C ALA A 152 16.89 21.55 -6.17
N GLU A 153 15.95 22.37 -5.71
CA GLU A 153 16.22 23.52 -4.83
C GLU A 153 16.85 23.07 -3.50
N LEU A 154 16.26 22.08 -2.82
CA LEU A 154 16.83 21.54 -1.58
C LEU A 154 18.21 20.93 -1.77
N ALA A 155 18.47 20.30 -2.92
CA ALA A 155 19.79 19.77 -3.25
C ALA A 155 20.80 20.89 -3.46
N ALA A 156 20.42 21.96 -4.17
CA ALA A 156 21.26 23.15 -4.36
C ALA A 156 21.58 23.86 -3.03
N GLU A 157 20.66 23.82 -2.07
CA GLU A 157 20.86 24.35 -0.71
C GLU A 157 21.67 23.42 0.20
N GLY A 158 22.09 22.24 -0.28
CA GLY A 158 22.78 21.23 0.54
C GLY A 158 21.91 20.61 1.65
N LYS A 159 20.58 20.80 1.58
CA LYS A 159 19.62 20.32 2.59
C LYS A 159 19.04 18.96 2.27
N LEU A 160 19.18 18.50 1.02
CA LEU A 160 18.83 17.13 0.65
C LEU A 160 19.95 16.19 1.09
N LYS A 161 19.86 15.62 2.30
CA LYS A 161 20.71 14.49 2.66
C LYS A 161 20.31 13.29 1.80
N ALA A 162 21.29 12.54 1.29
CA ALA A 162 21.03 11.31 0.57
C ALA A 162 20.22 10.34 1.47
N CYS A 163 18.92 10.26 1.25
CA CYS A 163 18.14 9.12 1.71
C CYS A 163 18.50 7.98 0.77
N ASN A 164 19.33 7.06 1.25
CA ASN A 164 19.55 5.79 0.58
C ASN A 164 18.18 5.08 0.54
N VAL A 165 17.61 5.01 -0.66
CA VAL A 165 16.50 4.11 -0.97
C VAL A 165 17.11 2.75 -1.31
#